data_AF-A0AAW3FBV0-F1
#
_entry.id   AF-A0AAW3FBV0-F1
#
_cell.length_a   1.000
_cell.length_b   1.000
_cell.length_c   1.000
_cell.angle_alpha   90.00
_cell.angle_beta   90.00
_cell.angle_gamma   90.00
#
_symmetry.space_group_name_H-M   'P 1'
#
loop_
_entity.id
_entity.type
_entity.pdbx_description
1 polymer ?
#
loop_
_entity_poly.entity_id
_entity_poly.type
_entity_poly.pdbx_seq_one_letter_code
_entity_poly.pdbx_strand_id
1 'polypeptide(L)'
;MAYMSQDMKAVITAEMKRIMPQGWKYTLRVEDHTKIVCTIMQAPIDLIGIANEINREIAASRGDEPYQVAGYFDVSLFHLDRYDATAAGETFRAIDKALRSAGWYDRSDSTIDYFDIAYFTGLRVGRWNKPFVCA
;
A
#
# COMPACT_ATOMS: atom_id res chain seq x y z
N MET A 1 -0.30 14.42 -16.85
CA MET A 1 0.23 13.04 -17.05
C MET A 1 1.03 12.67 -15.82
N ALA A 2 0.81 11.47 -15.28
CA ALA A 2 1.49 11.02 -14.06
C ALA A 2 3.02 11.10 -14.21
N TYR A 3 3.71 11.61 -13.18
CA TYR A 3 5.16 11.66 -13.14
C TYR A 3 5.67 11.61 -11.70
N MET A 4 6.67 10.76 -11.48
CA MET A 4 7.29 10.54 -10.18
C MET A 4 8.81 10.72 -10.28
N SER A 5 9.30 11.84 -9.75
CA SER A 5 10.74 12.17 -9.75
C SER A 5 11.47 11.59 -8.53
N GLN A 6 12.81 11.61 -8.58
CA GLN A 6 13.63 11.23 -7.42
C GLN A 6 13.50 12.24 -6.27
N ASP A 7 13.31 13.54 -6.57
CA ASP A 7 13.08 14.57 -5.54
C ASP A 7 11.75 14.33 -4.80
N MET A 8 10.68 14.01 -5.54
CA MET A 8 9.40 13.62 -4.93
C MET A 8 9.57 12.36 -4.06
N LYS A 9 10.33 11.37 -4.54
CA LYS A 9 10.65 10.17 -3.76
C LYS A 9 11.41 10.53 -2.47
N ALA A 10 12.32 11.49 -2.50
CA ALA A 10 13.06 11.93 -1.33
C ALA A 10 12.13 12.57 -0.28
N VAL A 11 11.18 13.39 -0.70
CA VAL A 11 10.14 13.96 0.18
C VAL A 11 9.33 12.84 0.86
N ILE A 12 8.81 11.90 0.07
CA ILE A 12 8.06 10.75 0.60
C ILE A 12 8.93 9.92 1.55
N THR A 13 10.20 9.71 1.21
CA THR A 13 11.14 8.95 2.06
C THR A 13 11.34 9.62 3.42
N ALA A 14 11.41 10.96 3.47
CA ALA A 14 11.52 11.70 4.71
C ALA A 14 10.28 11.54 5.59
N GLU A 15 9.08 11.65 5.01
CA GLU A 15 7.82 11.44 5.76
C GLU A 15 7.67 9.98 6.23
N MET A 16 7.97 9.02 5.36
CA MET A 16 7.92 7.59 5.67
C MET A 16 8.81 7.23 6.87
N LYS A 17 9.99 7.84 6.99
CA LYS A 17 10.88 7.62 8.14
C LYS A 17 10.31 8.11 9.47
N ARG A 18 9.43 9.12 9.45
CA ARG A 18 8.80 9.67 10.67
C ARG A 18 7.64 8.81 11.15
N ILE A 19 6.90 8.23 10.22
CA ILE A 19 5.65 7.51 10.51
C ILE A 19 5.86 6.00 10.68
N MET A 20 6.94 5.43 10.14
CA MET A 20 7.14 3.98 10.19
C MET A 20 7.43 3.51 11.63
N PRO A 21 6.67 2.56 12.19
CA PRO A 21 6.91 2.04 13.52
C PRO A 21 8.24 1.28 13.63
N GLN A 22 8.75 1.14 14.85
CA GLN A 22 9.93 0.31 15.10
C GLN A 22 9.66 -1.17 14.76
N GLY A 23 10.67 -1.86 14.22
CA GLY A 23 10.59 -3.27 13.81
C GLY A 23 10.05 -3.50 12.40
N TRP A 24 9.51 -2.47 11.73
CA TRP A 24 9.07 -2.58 10.35
C TRP A 24 10.21 -2.33 9.37
N LYS A 25 10.40 -3.22 8.40
CA LYS A 25 11.33 -3.02 7.28
C LYS A 25 10.55 -2.86 5.99
N TYR A 26 10.82 -1.77 5.28
CA TYR A 26 10.16 -1.44 4.03
C TYR A 26 11.17 -0.96 2.99
N THR A 27 10.72 -0.92 1.74
CA THR A 27 11.48 -0.31 0.63
C THR A 27 10.55 0.57 -0.20
N LEU A 28 11.10 1.65 -0.76
CA LEU A 28 10.39 2.54 -1.68
C LEU A 28 11.00 2.45 -3.08
N ARG A 29 10.18 2.18 -4.07
CA ARG A 29 10.58 2.06 -5.48
C ARG A 29 9.67 2.91 -6.36
N VAL A 30 10.29 3.64 -7.30
CA VAL A 30 9.58 4.26 -8.41
C VAL A 30 9.46 3.23 -9.52
N GLU A 31 8.24 2.96 -9.98
CA GLU A 31 7.92 2.08 -11.10
C GLU A 31 7.45 2.92 -12.29
N ASP A 32 8.02 2.65 -13.46
CA ASP A 32 7.66 3.26 -14.75
C ASP A 32 7.60 4.80 -14.74
N HIS A 33 8.39 5.45 -13.88
CA HIS A 33 8.42 6.91 -13.66
C HIS A 33 7.06 7.56 -13.34
N THR A 34 6.04 6.76 -13.01
CA THR A 34 4.66 7.22 -12.84
C THR A 34 4.07 6.77 -11.51
N LYS A 35 4.66 5.76 -10.87
CA LYS A 35 4.16 5.14 -9.65
C LYS A 35 5.23 5.06 -8.57
N ILE A 36 4.85 5.36 -7.33
CA ILE A 36 5.65 5.07 -6.13
C ILE A 36 5.06 3.87 -5.39
N VAL A 37 5.88 2.87 -5.12
CA VAL A 37 5.47 1.65 -4.42
C VAL A 37 6.25 1.49 -3.12
N CYS A 38 5.52 1.37 -2.02
CA CYS A 38 6.03 0.90 -0.74
C CYS A 38 5.89 -0.63 -0.69
N THR A 39 6.99 -1.33 -0.45
CA THR A 39 6.96 -2.77 -0.13
C THR A 39 7.36 -2.97 1.32
N ILE A 40 6.46 -3.51 2.14
CA ILE A 40 6.76 -3.98 3.50
C ILE A 40 7.36 -5.38 3.39
N MET A 41 8.60 -5.55 3.85
CA MET A 41 9.31 -6.82 3.80
C MET A 41 9.26 -7.56 5.15
N GLN A 42 9.19 -6.82 6.24
CA GLN A 42 9.14 -7.36 7.59
C GLN A 42 8.32 -6.46 8.50
N ALA A 43 7.54 -7.06 9.39
CA ALA A 43 6.84 -6.37 10.48
C ALA A 43 6.66 -7.33 11.68
N PRO A 44 6.52 -6.81 12.90
CA PRO A 44 6.24 -7.61 14.11
C PRO A 44 4.78 -8.12 14.18
N ILE A 45 3.96 -7.86 13.16
CA ILE A 45 2.56 -8.28 13.08
C ILE A 45 2.38 -9.18 11.86
N ASP A 46 1.49 -10.17 11.98
CA ASP A 46 1.19 -11.10 10.90
C ASP A 46 0.22 -10.47 9.88
N LEU A 47 0.79 -9.72 8.93
CA LEU A 47 0.03 -9.09 7.85
C LEU A 47 -0.63 -10.10 6.90
N ILE A 48 -0.08 -11.31 6.77
CA ILE A 48 -0.62 -12.37 5.89
C ILE A 48 -1.84 -12.99 6.57
N GLY A 49 -1.75 -13.29 7.87
CA GLY A 49 -2.88 -13.76 8.68
C GLY A 49 -4.03 -12.77 8.66
N ILE A 50 -3.75 -11.47 8.86
CA ILE A 50 -4.77 -10.40 8.80
C ILE A 50 -5.46 -10.38 7.43
N ALA A 51 -4.71 -10.42 6.33
CA ALA A 51 -5.29 -10.41 4.98
C ALA A 51 -6.17 -11.65 4.72
N ASN A 52 -5.76 -12.81 5.20
CA ASN A 52 -6.54 -14.05 5.08
C ASN A 52 -7.84 -14.01 5.88
N GLU A 53 -7.85 -13.40 7.07
CA GLU A 53 -9.07 -13.24 7.86
C GLU A 53 -10.07 -12.32 7.14
N ILE A 54 -9.61 -11.17 6.66
CA ILE A 54 -10.44 -10.23 5.87
C ILE A 54 -11.00 -10.93 4.63
N ASN A 55 -10.18 -11.69 3.90
CA ASN A 55 -10.65 -12.43 2.73
C ASN A 55 -11.71 -13.46 3.09
N ARG A 56 -11.60 -14.12 4.24
CA ARG A 56 -12.60 -15.07 4.74
C ARG A 56 -13.93 -14.39 5.03
N GLU A 57 -13.90 -13.26 5.73
CA GLU A 57 -15.12 -12.48 6.03
C GLU A 57 -15.83 -12.01 4.76
N ILE A 58 -15.06 -11.48 3.80
CA ILE A 58 -15.61 -11.02 2.51
C ILE A 58 -16.20 -12.20 1.74
N ALA A 59 -15.49 -13.31 1.65
CA ALA A 59 -15.99 -14.50 0.95
C ALA A 59 -17.26 -15.06 1.59
N ALA A 60 -17.30 -15.12 2.94
CA ALA A 60 -18.49 -15.53 3.68
C ALA A 60 -19.70 -14.62 3.41
N SER A 61 -19.49 -13.30 3.33
CA SER A 61 -20.58 -12.35 3.00
C SER A 61 -21.11 -12.49 1.57
N ARG A 62 -20.29 -13.01 0.64
CA ARG A 62 -20.64 -13.18 -0.77
C ARG A 62 -21.13 -14.60 -1.10
N GLY A 63 -20.91 -15.56 -0.20
CA GLY A 63 -21.16 -16.98 -0.45
C GLY A 63 -20.10 -17.64 -1.33
N ASP A 64 -18.91 -17.06 -1.42
CA ASP A 64 -17.80 -17.53 -2.24
C ASP A 64 -16.76 -18.31 -1.40
N GLU A 65 -15.87 -19.05 -2.06
CA GLU A 65 -14.70 -19.64 -1.41
C GLU A 65 -13.63 -18.57 -1.13
N PRO A 66 -13.00 -18.58 0.06
CA PRO A 66 -12.01 -17.59 0.41
C PRO A 66 -10.70 -17.80 -0.35
N TYR A 67 -10.20 -16.73 -0.97
CA TYR A 67 -8.86 -16.70 -1.54
C TYR A 67 -7.80 -16.63 -0.44
N GLN A 68 -6.91 -17.62 -0.41
CA GLN A 68 -5.78 -17.65 0.53
C GLN A 68 -4.55 -16.95 -0.05
N VAL A 69 -4.07 -15.98 0.72
CA VAL A 69 -2.81 -15.29 0.50
C VAL A 69 -1.69 -16.06 1.20
N ALA A 70 -0.60 -16.32 0.48
CA ALA A 70 0.60 -16.93 1.04
C ALA A 70 1.85 -16.12 0.64
N GLY A 71 2.58 -15.64 1.64
CA GLY A 71 3.90 -15.01 1.48
C GLY A 71 3.90 -13.57 0.95
N TYR A 72 3.00 -13.18 0.04
CA TYR A 72 2.92 -11.80 -0.45
C TYR A 72 1.52 -11.44 -0.96
N PHE A 73 1.18 -10.14 -0.90
CA PHE A 73 -0.01 -9.58 -1.52
C PHE A 73 0.12 -8.07 -1.74
N ASP A 74 -0.74 -7.54 -2.61
CA ASP A 74 -0.86 -6.10 -2.84
C ASP A 74 -2.06 -5.56 -2.04
N VAL A 75 -1.82 -4.50 -1.26
CA VAL A 75 -2.85 -3.83 -0.48
C VAL A 75 -3.56 -2.83 -1.39
N SER A 76 -4.88 -2.96 -1.53
CA SER A 76 -5.67 -1.96 -2.24
C SER A 76 -5.79 -0.70 -1.39
N LEU A 77 -5.12 0.37 -1.81
CA LEU A 77 -5.20 1.68 -1.15
C LEU A 77 -6.61 2.28 -1.18
N PHE A 78 -7.46 1.87 -2.13
CA PHE A 78 -8.85 2.29 -2.22
C PHE A 78 -9.77 1.59 -1.21
N HIS A 79 -9.35 0.45 -0.68
CA HIS A 79 -10.13 -0.34 0.28
C HIS A 79 -9.37 -0.51 1.62
N LEU A 80 -8.69 0.54 2.05
CA LEU A 80 -7.96 0.56 3.32
C LEU A 80 -8.88 0.47 4.54
N ASP A 81 -10.14 0.86 4.40
CA ASP A 81 -11.18 0.73 5.42
C ASP A 81 -11.30 -0.70 5.97
N ARG A 82 -11.03 -1.71 5.13
CA ARG A 82 -11.04 -3.12 5.54
C ARG A 82 -10.02 -3.47 6.62
N TYR A 83 -8.97 -2.66 6.76
CA TYR A 83 -7.90 -2.87 7.72
C TYR A 83 -8.07 -2.02 8.99
N ASP A 84 -9.06 -1.12 9.07
CA ASP A 84 -9.19 -0.15 10.17
C ASP A 84 -9.34 -0.80 11.54
N ALA A 85 -10.09 -1.91 11.61
CA ALA A 85 -10.29 -2.67 12.84
C ALA A 85 -9.08 -3.57 13.21
N THR A 86 -8.04 -3.60 12.38
CA THR A 86 -6.87 -4.47 12.55
C THR A 86 -5.68 -3.70 13.13
N ALA A 87 -4.72 -4.42 13.69
CA ALA A 87 -3.47 -3.84 14.17
C ALA A 87 -2.65 -3.11 13.09
N ALA A 88 -2.91 -3.36 11.80
CA ALA A 88 -2.22 -2.72 10.68
C ALA A 88 -2.90 -1.44 10.17
N GLY A 89 -4.17 -1.20 10.53
CA GLY A 89 -5.01 -0.16 9.91
C GLY A 89 -4.44 1.25 10.01
N GLU A 90 -4.12 1.69 11.23
CA GLU A 90 -3.52 3.01 11.47
C GLU A 90 -2.19 3.18 10.73
N THR A 91 -1.35 2.13 10.72
CA THR A 91 -0.05 2.15 10.03
C THR A 91 -0.25 2.25 8.52
N PHE A 92 -1.19 1.51 7.94
CA PHE A 92 -1.47 1.57 6.50
C PHE A 92 -2.04 2.93 6.08
N ARG A 93 -2.90 3.55 6.90
CA ARG A 93 -3.38 4.92 6.67
C ARG A 93 -2.24 5.95 6.73
N ALA A 94 -1.35 5.81 7.70
CA ALA A 94 -0.17 6.67 7.81
C ALA A 94 0.74 6.51 6.58
N ILE A 95 0.92 5.28 6.09
CA ILE A 95 1.69 5.00 4.87
C ILE A 95 1.02 5.63 3.63
N ASP A 96 -0.29 5.46 3.43
CA ASP A 96 -0.98 6.09 2.28
C ASP A 96 -0.84 7.61 2.30
N LYS A 97 -1.03 8.24 3.47
CA LYS A 97 -0.84 9.68 3.65
C LYS A 97 0.60 10.10 3.32
N ALA A 98 1.59 9.33 3.77
CA ALA A 98 2.99 9.61 3.48
C ALA A 98 3.34 9.40 2.01
N LEU A 99 2.74 8.41 1.33
CA LEU A 99 2.92 8.19 -0.11
C LEU A 99 2.36 9.35 -0.94
N ARG A 100 1.36 10.07 -0.44
CA ARG A 100 0.74 11.23 -1.11
C ARG A 100 1.31 12.58 -0.68
N SER A 101 2.40 12.60 0.10
CA SER A 101 2.93 13.83 0.69
C SER A 101 3.67 14.75 -0.29
N ALA A 102 4.14 14.21 -1.43
CA ALA A 102 4.89 14.98 -2.42
C ALA A 102 3.97 15.71 -3.42
N GLY A 103 3.07 16.57 -2.92
CA GLY A 103 2.20 17.39 -3.77
C GLY A 103 1.18 16.60 -4.59
N TRP A 104 0.65 15.52 -4.02
CA TRP A 104 -0.29 14.64 -4.73
C TRP A 104 -1.62 15.34 -5.03
N TYR A 105 -2.14 15.12 -6.24
CA TYR A 105 -3.45 15.58 -6.68
C TYR A 105 -4.04 14.59 -7.70
N ASP A 106 -5.37 14.60 -7.82
CA ASP A 106 -6.11 13.91 -8.87
C ASP A 106 -7.23 14.85 -9.36
N ARG A 107 -7.18 15.21 -10.64
CA ARG A 107 -8.13 16.08 -11.35
C ARG A 107 -8.69 15.37 -12.59
N SER A 108 -8.68 14.04 -12.57
CA SER A 108 -9.25 13.25 -13.65
C SER A 108 -10.77 13.44 -13.74
N ASP A 109 -11.28 13.52 -14.97
CA ASP A 109 -12.70 13.51 -15.30
C ASP A 109 -12.92 12.50 -16.43
N SER A 110 -13.49 11.36 -16.07
CA SER A 110 -13.78 10.27 -17.00
C SER A 110 -14.86 10.64 -18.02
N THR A 111 -15.68 11.66 -17.77
CA THR A 111 -16.79 12.07 -18.65
C THR A 111 -16.27 12.73 -19.92
N ILE A 112 -15.11 13.40 -19.84
CA ILE A 112 -14.49 14.14 -20.94
C ILE A 112 -13.15 13.56 -21.39
N ASP A 113 -12.85 12.31 -20.99
CA ASP A 113 -11.59 11.62 -21.30
C ASP A 113 -10.33 12.40 -20.88
N TYR A 114 -10.39 13.05 -19.70
CA TYR A 114 -9.30 13.88 -19.17
C TYR A 114 -8.67 13.22 -17.94
N PHE A 115 -7.39 12.84 -18.04
CA PHE A 115 -6.67 12.18 -16.95
C PHE A 115 -5.44 12.97 -16.51
N ASP A 116 -5.61 13.76 -15.44
CA ASP A 116 -4.52 14.50 -14.80
C ASP A 116 -4.38 14.11 -13.33
N ILE A 117 -3.36 13.30 -13.05
CA ILE A 117 -2.98 12.84 -11.72
C ILE A 117 -1.48 13.11 -11.53
N ALA A 118 -1.08 13.47 -10.30
CA ALA A 118 0.32 13.69 -9.97
C ALA A 118 1.18 12.44 -10.21
N TYR A 119 0.85 11.36 -9.50
CA TYR A 119 1.47 10.04 -9.64
C TYR A 119 0.60 8.97 -8.97
N PHE A 120 0.84 7.71 -9.32
CA PHE A 120 0.17 6.58 -8.70
C PHE A 120 0.90 6.14 -7.43
N THR A 121 0.14 5.63 -6.46
CA THR A 121 0.68 5.04 -5.23
C THR A 121 0.40 3.55 -5.19
N GLY A 122 1.25 2.80 -4.48
CA GLY A 122 1.06 1.37 -4.28
C GLY A 122 1.64 0.90 -2.95
N LEU A 123 0.96 -0.03 -2.31
CA LEU A 123 1.41 -0.69 -1.09
C LEU A 123 1.40 -2.20 -1.32
N ARG A 124 2.55 -2.82 -1.07
CA ARG A 124 2.75 -4.28 -1.19
C ARG A 124 3.28 -4.84 0.12
N VAL A 125 2.86 -6.04 0.46
CA VAL A 125 3.40 -6.85 1.55
C VAL A 125 4.13 -8.03 0.92
N GLY A 126 5.45 -8.12 1.13
CA GLY A 126 6.31 -9.10 0.47
C GLY A 126 6.43 -8.89 -1.05
N ARG A 127 7.09 -9.84 -1.71
CA ARG A 127 7.21 -9.97 -3.17
C ARG A 127 7.21 -11.44 -3.54
N TRP A 128 6.91 -11.74 -4.80
CA TRP A 128 6.93 -13.10 -5.34
C TRP A 128 8.25 -13.84 -5.10
N ASN A 129 9.40 -13.16 -5.15
CA ASN A 129 10.72 -13.74 -4.92
C ASN A 129 11.26 -13.52 -3.49
N LYS A 130 10.58 -12.72 -2.68
CA LYS A 130 10.99 -12.33 -1.32
C LYS A 130 9.74 -12.19 -0.47
N PRO A 131 9.20 -13.30 0.07
CA PRO A 131 7.97 -13.26 0.86
C PRO A 131 8.16 -12.40 2.11
N PHE A 132 7.05 -11.87 2.60
CA PHE A 132 6.97 -11.16 3.86
C PHE A 132 7.41 -12.06 5.01
N VAL A 133 8.13 -11.47 5.96
CA VAL A 133 8.59 -12.15 7.18
C VAL A 133 7.91 -11.50 8.38
N CYS A 134 7.17 -12.30 9.15
CA CYS A 134 6.71 -11.90 10.48
C CYS A 134 7.89 -12.02 11.46
N ALA A 135 8.23 -10.93 12.14
CA ALA A 135 9.36 -10.83 13.06
C ALA A 135 8.96 -11.14 14.50
#